data_AF-A0A3D5XAC7-F1
#
_entry.id   AF-A0A3D5XAC7-F1
#
_cell.length_a   1.000
_cell.length_b   1.000
_cell.length_c   1.000
_cell.angle_alpha   90.00
_cell.angle_beta   90.00
_cell.angle_gamma   90.00
#
_symmetry.space_group_name_H-M   'P 1'
#
loop_
_entity.id
_entity.type
_entity.pdbx_description
1 polymer ?
#
loop_
_entity_poly.entity_id
_entity_poly.type
_entity_poly.pdbx_seq_one_letter_code
_entity_poly.pdbx_strand_id
1 'polypeptide(L)'
;MSGIYIHVPYCKSKCDYCDYYSVVTSQGREKFANLVEKELILRQGYLPDSEIETIYFGGGTPSMLGSVQISDIISGIAKRYSVSSNPEITLEANPDDISEEFLKNLRSFGVTKLSLGVQSFSDIDLKKLGRRHNAKQAIKAVSLAHTLGFDNISVDLMYGLPYSSTRIWEENLIQAFALPVKHLSAYHLVYEEGTPLILKLAKGLVVPVSEDQSVEQFQLLQEISSMNGFIHYEVSNLGRDGFFSRHNTSYWKQVPYLGLGPSAHSYNGISRDSNPKSIIEWQKSIKNGAIPTEQEVLTPQDKLNDYLVTSLRTMWGANVDTIAQNFGDGNAKQFLHTAEKYVRLGIIEQRDSVFRILPKHFITSDGIISDFIAV
;
A
#
# COMPACT_ATOMS: atom_id res chain seq x y z
N MET A 1 -2.90 16.19 -10.76
CA MET A 1 -2.97 14.74 -10.56
C MET A 1 -3.66 14.49 -9.23
N SER A 2 -4.62 13.58 -9.19
CA SER A 2 -5.19 13.03 -7.95
C SER A 2 -5.41 11.53 -8.06
N GLY A 3 -5.54 10.86 -6.91
CA GLY A 3 -5.92 9.45 -6.80
C GLY A 3 -7.32 9.24 -6.21
N ILE A 4 -7.90 8.08 -6.47
CA ILE A 4 -9.09 7.60 -5.75
C ILE A 4 -8.77 6.24 -5.13
N TYR A 5 -8.99 6.11 -3.83
CA TYR A 5 -8.87 4.88 -3.09
C TYR A 5 -10.27 4.38 -2.69
N ILE A 6 -10.53 3.08 -2.85
CA ILE A 6 -11.77 2.44 -2.46
C ILE A 6 -11.44 1.37 -1.44
N HIS A 7 -11.86 1.59 -0.20
CA HIS A 7 -11.72 0.62 0.88
C HIS A 7 -12.85 -0.39 0.86
N VAL A 8 -12.57 -1.61 0.41
CA VAL A 8 -13.53 -2.72 0.40
C VAL A 8 -13.39 -3.52 1.70
N PRO A 9 -14.36 -3.46 2.63
CA PRO A 9 -14.18 -4.00 3.99
C PRO A 9 -14.43 -5.50 4.08
N TYR A 10 -14.79 -6.20 3.00
CA TYR A 10 -15.25 -7.59 3.10
C TYR A 10 -14.10 -8.59 3.03
N CYS A 11 -14.10 -9.57 3.92
CA CYS A 11 -13.17 -10.71 3.90
C CYS A 11 -13.95 -12.03 4.03
N LYS A 12 -13.44 -13.12 3.45
CA LYS A 12 -13.98 -14.48 3.70
C LYS A 12 -13.54 -15.06 5.04
N SER A 13 -12.37 -14.65 5.51
CA SER A 13 -11.80 -15.01 6.82
C SER A 13 -10.81 -13.92 7.24
N LYS A 14 -10.58 -13.77 8.55
CA LYS A 14 -9.56 -12.85 9.07
C LYS A 14 -8.21 -13.57 9.14
N CYS A 15 -7.17 -12.96 8.57
CA CYS A 15 -5.79 -13.45 8.70
C CYS A 15 -5.24 -13.07 10.07
N ASP A 16 -4.30 -13.85 10.60
CA ASP A 16 -3.85 -13.69 11.98
C ASP A 16 -3.07 -12.38 12.23
N TYR A 17 -2.42 -11.86 11.20
CA TYR A 17 -1.59 -10.66 11.24
C TYR A 17 -2.30 -9.39 10.76
N CYS A 18 -3.49 -9.52 10.16
CA CYS A 18 -4.12 -8.43 9.40
C CYS A 18 -4.82 -7.44 10.35
N ASP A 19 -4.32 -6.21 10.34
CA ASP A 19 -4.79 -5.04 11.07
C ASP A 19 -5.78 -4.17 10.27
N TYR A 20 -5.81 -4.32 8.94
CA TYR A 20 -6.78 -3.64 8.08
C TYR A 20 -8.21 -3.85 8.56
N TYR A 21 -8.99 -2.75 8.51
CA TYR A 21 -10.40 -2.82 8.81
C TYR A 21 -11.10 -3.78 7.84
N SER A 22 -11.69 -4.84 8.39
CA SER A 22 -12.44 -5.80 7.61
C SER A 22 -13.51 -6.50 8.43
N VAL A 23 -14.55 -6.96 7.75
CA VAL A 23 -15.68 -7.70 8.28
C VAL A 23 -15.78 -9.05 7.58
N VAL A 24 -15.94 -10.11 8.37
CA VAL A 24 -16.14 -11.46 7.86
C VAL A 24 -17.63 -11.70 7.62
N THR A 25 -18.14 -11.14 6.53
CA THR A 25 -19.54 -11.28 6.12
C THR A 25 -19.68 -11.04 4.62
N SER A 26 -20.67 -11.68 4.01
CA SER A 26 -21.11 -11.40 2.64
C SER A 26 -22.36 -10.51 2.58
N GLN A 27 -22.97 -10.21 3.73
CA GLN A 27 -24.24 -9.48 3.79
C GLN A 27 -24.07 -8.00 3.40
N GLY A 28 -24.95 -7.51 2.53
CA GLY A 28 -24.98 -6.11 2.10
C GLY A 28 -23.90 -5.77 1.07
N ARG A 29 -23.03 -6.72 0.71
CA ARG A 29 -21.99 -6.56 -0.30
C ARG A 29 -22.57 -6.15 -1.65
N GLU A 30 -23.73 -6.68 -2.01
CA GLU A 30 -24.45 -6.36 -3.25
C GLU A 30 -24.81 -4.87 -3.37
N LYS A 31 -24.95 -4.16 -2.24
CA LYS A 31 -25.29 -2.72 -2.20
C LYS A 31 -24.05 -1.83 -2.13
N PHE A 32 -22.85 -2.40 -2.00
CA PHE A 32 -21.63 -1.64 -1.72
C PHE A 32 -21.32 -0.61 -2.81
N ALA A 33 -21.34 -1.02 -4.09
CA ALA A 33 -21.09 -0.11 -5.22
C ALA A 33 -22.06 1.10 -5.23
N ASN A 34 -23.34 0.88 -4.95
CA ASN A 34 -24.32 1.97 -4.87
C ASN A 34 -24.03 2.94 -3.72
N LEU A 35 -23.54 2.44 -2.59
CA LEU A 35 -23.17 3.29 -1.45
C LEU A 35 -21.90 4.09 -1.73
N VAL A 36 -20.90 3.48 -2.36
CA VAL A 36 -19.69 4.18 -2.84
C VAL A 36 -20.07 5.27 -3.84
N GLU A 37 -20.99 5.00 -4.77
CA GLU A 37 -21.47 6.02 -5.71
C GLU A 37 -22.16 7.19 -4.98
N LYS A 38 -22.96 6.92 -3.95
CA LYS A 38 -23.57 7.98 -3.14
C LYS A 38 -22.54 8.81 -2.41
N GLU A 39 -21.54 8.18 -1.80
CA GLU A 39 -20.43 8.90 -1.17
C GLU A 39 -19.67 9.76 -2.18
N LEU A 40 -19.39 9.21 -3.36
CA LEU A 40 -18.72 9.93 -4.44
C LEU A 40 -19.47 11.21 -4.85
N ILE A 41 -20.81 11.18 -4.87
CA ILE A 41 -21.65 12.38 -5.10
C ILE A 41 -21.47 13.38 -3.95
N LEU A 42 -21.56 12.91 -2.71
CA LEU A 42 -21.44 13.77 -1.52
C LEU A 42 -20.06 14.44 -1.41
N ARG A 43 -19.03 13.83 -2.02
CA ARG A 43 -17.63 14.28 -1.94
C ARG A 43 -17.05 14.81 -3.25
N GLN A 44 -17.90 15.14 -4.23
CA GLN A 44 -17.46 15.56 -5.58
C GLN A 44 -16.52 16.78 -5.58
N GLY A 45 -16.61 17.67 -4.57
CA GLY A 45 -15.76 18.85 -4.44
C GLY A 45 -14.55 18.68 -3.51
N TYR A 46 -14.24 17.46 -3.06
CA TYR A 46 -13.15 17.23 -2.09
C TYR A 46 -11.77 17.41 -2.70
N LEU A 47 -11.58 16.92 -3.93
CA LEU A 47 -10.31 17.00 -4.63
C LEU A 47 -10.16 18.36 -5.33
N PRO A 48 -8.92 18.88 -5.47
CA PRO A 48 -8.67 20.01 -6.35
C PRO A 48 -9.03 19.64 -7.79
N ASP A 49 -9.40 20.63 -8.60
CA ASP A 49 -9.73 20.44 -10.01
C ASP A 49 -8.52 19.88 -10.78
N SER A 50 -8.51 18.56 -10.93
CA SER A 50 -7.36 17.81 -11.42
C SER A 50 -7.77 16.46 -11.96
N GLU A 51 -7.01 15.97 -12.94
CA GLU A 51 -7.24 14.67 -13.54
C GLU A 51 -6.95 13.52 -12.55
N ILE A 52 -7.82 12.52 -12.53
CA ILE A 52 -7.64 11.27 -11.79
C ILE A 52 -6.72 10.36 -12.58
N GLU A 53 -5.54 10.11 -12.01
CA GLU A 53 -4.52 9.28 -12.65
C GLU A 53 -4.47 7.86 -12.10
N THR A 54 -5.02 7.66 -10.91
CA THR A 54 -4.98 6.36 -10.23
C THR A 54 -6.30 6.06 -9.54
N ILE A 55 -6.77 4.81 -9.67
CA ILE A 55 -7.92 4.26 -8.95
C ILE A 55 -7.44 2.97 -8.29
N TYR A 56 -7.56 2.88 -6.98
CA TYR A 56 -7.04 1.75 -6.22
C TYR A 56 -8.14 1.13 -5.37
N PHE A 57 -8.40 -0.14 -5.60
CA PHE A 57 -9.30 -0.95 -4.78
C PHE A 57 -8.45 -1.75 -3.80
N GLY A 58 -8.57 -1.45 -2.51
CA GLY A 58 -7.82 -2.10 -1.42
C GLY A 58 -8.68 -2.36 -0.18
N GLY A 59 -8.03 -2.71 0.93
CA GLY A 59 -8.66 -2.84 2.25
C GLY A 59 -8.71 -4.29 2.72
N GLY A 60 -9.92 -4.82 2.94
CA GLY A 60 -10.12 -6.22 3.31
C GLY A 60 -9.80 -7.17 2.15
N THR A 61 -10.74 -7.35 1.23
CA THR A 61 -10.54 -8.18 0.04
C THR A 61 -11.37 -7.64 -1.11
N PRO A 62 -10.83 -6.75 -1.96
CA PRO A 62 -11.56 -6.18 -3.09
C PRO A 62 -12.08 -7.22 -4.10
N SER A 63 -11.34 -8.33 -4.29
CA SER A 63 -11.80 -9.49 -5.08
C SER A 63 -13.05 -10.19 -4.55
N MET A 64 -13.56 -9.79 -3.37
CA MET A 64 -14.89 -10.19 -2.93
C MET A 64 -16.02 -9.49 -3.68
N LEU A 65 -15.78 -8.32 -4.26
CA LEU A 65 -16.78 -7.65 -5.10
C LEU A 65 -16.92 -8.40 -6.43
N GLY A 66 -18.15 -8.46 -6.93
CA GLY A 66 -18.38 -8.94 -8.30
C GLY A 66 -17.73 -7.98 -9.31
N SER A 67 -17.28 -8.50 -10.45
CA SER A 67 -16.65 -7.68 -11.50
C SER A 67 -17.57 -6.57 -12.02
N VAL A 68 -18.90 -6.80 -12.05
CA VAL A 68 -19.90 -5.76 -12.37
C VAL A 68 -19.88 -4.62 -11.35
N GLN A 69 -19.76 -4.92 -10.05
CA GLN A 69 -19.70 -3.88 -9.01
C GLN A 69 -18.44 -3.02 -9.13
N ILE A 70 -17.31 -3.63 -9.50
CA ILE A 70 -16.06 -2.91 -9.78
C ILE A 70 -16.25 -1.99 -10.99
N SER A 71 -16.86 -2.50 -12.08
CA SER A 71 -17.22 -1.70 -13.26
C SER A 71 -18.12 -0.51 -12.92
N ASP A 72 -19.13 -0.72 -12.08
CA ASP A 72 -20.07 0.34 -11.67
C ASP A 72 -19.36 1.46 -10.91
N ILE A 73 -18.41 1.11 -10.03
CA ILE A 73 -17.62 2.08 -9.28
C ILE A 73 -16.70 2.87 -10.23
N ILE A 74 -15.96 2.19 -11.11
CA ILE A 74 -15.08 2.85 -12.11
C ILE A 74 -15.90 3.80 -12.99
N SER A 75 -17.06 3.35 -13.47
CA SER A 75 -17.98 4.15 -14.28
C SER A 75 -18.53 5.34 -13.49
N GLY A 76 -18.86 5.14 -12.22
CA GLY A 76 -19.32 6.20 -11.32
C GLY A 76 -18.27 7.31 -11.14
N ILE A 77 -17.01 6.93 -11.02
CA ILE A 77 -15.85 7.83 -10.97
C ILE A 77 -15.73 8.62 -12.28
N ALA A 78 -15.69 7.93 -13.42
CA ALA A 78 -15.51 8.54 -14.74
C ALA A 78 -16.64 9.50 -15.14
N LYS A 79 -17.85 9.35 -14.56
CA LYS A 79 -18.97 10.28 -14.76
C LYS A 79 -18.80 11.62 -14.03
N ARG A 80 -17.95 11.69 -13.00
CA ARG A 80 -17.86 12.81 -12.06
C ARG A 80 -16.50 13.50 -12.06
N TYR A 81 -15.47 12.76 -12.46
CA TYR A 81 -14.11 13.25 -12.56
C TYR A 81 -13.56 13.02 -13.96
N SER A 82 -12.68 13.92 -14.40
CA SER A 82 -11.84 13.65 -15.57
C SER A 82 -10.83 12.57 -15.20
N VAL A 83 -10.91 11.41 -15.84
CA VAL A 83 -9.96 10.31 -15.66
C VAL A 83 -8.95 10.35 -16.79
N SER A 84 -7.68 10.17 -16.45
CA SER A 84 -6.58 10.18 -17.42
C SER A 84 -6.77 9.16 -18.53
N SER A 85 -6.22 9.48 -19.71
CA SER A 85 -6.22 8.58 -20.87
C SER A 85 -5.45 7.27 -20.62
N ASN A 86 -4.53 7.27 -19.66
CA ASN A 86 -3.78 6.10 -19.22
C ASN A 86 -3.75 6.03 -17.68
N PRO A 87 -4.87 5.70 -17.02
CA PRO A 87 -4.92 5.64 -15.57
C PRO A 87 -4.31 4.31 -15.07
N GLU A 88 -3.70 4.33 -13.89
CA GLU A 88 -3.42 3.07 -13.17
C GLU A 88 -4.68 2.68 -12.39
N ILE A 89 -5.35 1.62 -12.80
CA ILE A 89 -6.46 1.03 -12.05
C ILE A 89 -5.98 -0.29 -11.43
N THR A 90 -5.79 -0.26 -10.11
CA THR A 90 -5.27 -1.38 -9.32
C THR A 90 -6.37 -2.07 -8.55
N LEU A 91 -6.41 -3.40 -8.61
CA LEU A 91 -7.26 -4.23 -7.76
C LEU A 91 -6.40 -5.19 -6.92
N GLU A 92 -6.51 -5.10 -5.60
CA GLU A 92 -6.00 -6.14 -4.70
C GLU A 92 -6.88 -7.39 -4.74
N ALA A 93 -6.26 -8.57 -4.76
CA ALA A 93 -6.98 -9.83 -4.76
C ALA A 93 -6.23 -10.93 -4.00
N ASN A 94 -7.00 -11.87 -3.42
CA ASN A 94 -6.42 -13.12 -2.94
C ASN A 94 -6.34 -14.14 -4.09
N PRO A 95 -5.29 -14.99 -4.16
CA PRO A 95 -5.16 -15.98 -5.23
C PRO A 95 -6.36 -16.93 -5.40
N ASP A 96 -7.06 -17.26 -4.32
CA ASP A 96 -8.21 -18.18 -4.35
C ASP A 96 -9.54 -17.52 -4.77
N ASP A 97 -9.56 -16.20 -4.95
CA ASP A 97 -10.72 -15.47 -5.49
C ASP A 97 -10.65 -15.32 -7.01
N ILE A 98 -9.51 -15.63 -7.62
CA ILE A 98 -9.24 -15.40 -9.03
C ILE A 98 -9.79 -16.54 -9.90
N SER A 99 -10.59 -16.18 -10.90
CA SER A 99 -11.03 -17.05 -11.99
C SER A 99 -10.75 -16.41 -13.35
N GLU A 100 -10.75 -17.22 -14.42
CA GLU A 100 -10.56 -16.72 -15.77
C GLU A 100 -11.65 -15.71 -16.19
N GLU A 101 -12.91 -16.00 -15.88
CA GLU A 101 -14.03 -15.12 -16.15
C GLU A 101 -13.89 -13.78 -15.40
N PHE A 102 -13.52 -13.85 -14.12
CA PHE A 102 -13.32 -12.65 -13.31
C PHE A 102 -12.24 -11.74 -13.92
N LEU A 103 -11.08 -12.31 -14.24
CA LEU A 103 -9.96 -11.57 -14.83
C LEU A 103 -10.29 -10.96 -16.20
N LYS A 104 -10.97 -11.72 -17.07
CA LYS A 104 -11.44 -11.22 -18.38
C LYS A 104 -12.36 -10.01 -18.22
N ASN A 105 -13.31 -10.10 -17.29
CA ASN A 105 -14.22 -8.98 -17.01
C ASN A 105 -13.45 -7.77 -16.48
N LEU A 106 -12.54 -7.94 -15.52
CA LEU A 106 -11.72 -6.84 -14.99
C LEU A 106 -10.93 -6.11 -16.08
N ARG A 107 -10.29 -6.85 -16.99
CA ARG A 107 -9.59 -6.26 -18.14
C ARG A 107 -10.54 -5.44 -19.02
N SER A 108 -11.72 -5.99 -19.30
CA SER A 108 -12.73 -5.30 -20.11
C SER A 108 -13.26 -4.01 -19.47
N PHE A 109 -13.18 -3.91 -18.13
CA PHE A 109 -13.57 -2.73 -17.35
C PHE A 109 -12.42 -1.76 -17.09
N GLY A 110 -11.25 -2.00 -17.70
CA GLY A 110 -10.11 -1.08 -17.64
C GLY A 110 -9.16 -1.29 -16.46
N VAL A 111 -9.28 -2.39 -15.69
CA VAL A 111 -8.28 -2.69 -14.65
C VAL A 111 -6.94 -2.98 -15.31
N THR A 112 -5.91 -2.21 -14.94
CA THR A 112 -4.58 -2.25 -15.55
C THR A 112 -3.56 -2.99 -14.70
N LYS A 113 -3.77 -3.08 -13.38
CA LYS A 113 -2.84 -3.68 -12.43
C LYS A 113 -3.56 -4.60 -11.43
N LEU A 114 -2.92 -5.71 -11.09
CA LEU A 114 -3.34 -6.60 -10.00
C LEU A 114 -2.28 -6.62 -8.90
N SER A 115 -2.69 -6.56 -7.64
CA SER A 115 -1.84 -6.91 -6.49
C SER A 115 -2.35 -8.18 -5.85
N LEU A 116 -1.56 -9.24 -5.87
CA LEU A 116 -1.95 -10.55 -5.35
C LEU A 116 -1.32 -10.77 -3.98
N GLY A 117 -2.17 -10.89 -2.95
CA GLY A 117 -1.75 -11.19 -1.59
C GLY A 117 -1.26 -12.63 -1.43
N VAL A 118 -0.04 -12.93 -1.87
CA VAL A 118 0.54 -14.27 -1.83
C VAL A 118 1.04 -14.61 -0.43
N GLN A 119 1.74 -13.68 0.20
CA GLN A 119 2.37 -13.71 1.52
C GLN A 119 3.52 -14.71 1.65
N SER A 120 3.34 -15.96 1.22
CA SER A 120 4.38 -16.97 1.16
C SER A 120 4.06 -18.04 0.09
N PHE A 121 5.08 -18.70 -0.43
CA PHE A 121 5.04 -19.91 -1.24
C PHE A 121 5.35 -21.18 -0.42
N SER A 122 5.40 -21.05 0.92
CA SER A 122 5.42 -22.17 1.87
C SER A 122 4.01 -22.45 2.39
N ASP A 123 3.50 -23.65 2.14
CA ASP A 123 2.17 -24.06 2.64
C ASP A 123 2.10 -24.08 4.17
N ILE A 124 3.24 -24.27 4.84
CA ILE A 124 3.33 -24.20 6.30
C ILE A 124 3.10 -22.75 6.76
N ASP A 125 3.77 -21.79 6.13
CA ASP A 125 3.63 -20.37 6.45
C ASP A 125 2.21 -19.90 6.18
N LEU A 126 1.67 -20.23 5.00
CA LEU A 126 0.30 -19.89 4.60
C LEU A 126 -0.74 -20.38 5.61
N LYS A 127 -0.61 -21.63 6.07
CA LYS A 127 -1.50 -22.19 7.10
C LYS A 127 -1.38 -21.45 8.43
N LYS A 128 -0.17 -21.07 8.84
CA LYS A 128 0.09 -20.32 10.08
C LYS A 128 -0.40 -18.87 10.02
N LEU A 129 -0.36 -18.25 8.84
CA LEU A 129 -0.90 -16.91 8.57
C LEU A 129 -2.44 -16.89 8.48
N GLY A 130 -3.09 -18.06 8.40
CA GLY A 130 -4.53 -18.17 8.21
C GLY A 130 -4.97 -17.93 6.76
N ARG A 131 -4.06 -18.12 5.79
CA ARG A 131 -4.37 -17.99 4.35
C ARG A 131 -5.16 -19.21 3.87
N ARG A 132 -6.09 -18.96 2.94
CA ARG A 132 -6.98 -20.00 2.38
C ARG A 132 -6.45 -20.64 1.11
N HIS A 133 -5.51 -19.98 0.43
CA HIS A 133 -4.80 -20.51 -0.71
C HIS A 133 -3.54 -21.26 -0.29
N ASN A 134 -3.04 -22.12 -1.18
CA ASN A 134 -1.71 -22.76 -1.09
C ASN A 134 -0.75 -22.20 -2.15
N ALA A 135 0.53 -22.56 -2.09
CA ALA A 135 1.56 -22.07 -2.99
C ALA A 135 1.24 -22.35 -4.47
N LYS A 136 0.72 -23.54 -4.77
CA LYS A 136 0.33 -23.93 -6.13
C LYS A 136 -0.79 -23.03 -6.69
N GLN A 137 -1.77 -22.68 -5.86
CA GLN A 137 -2.84 -21.77 -6.24
C GLN A 137 -2.32 -20.35 -6.47
N ALA A 138 -1.39 -19.86 -5.64
CA ALA A 138 -0.73 -18.57 -5.83
C ALA A 138 0.01 -18.49 -7.18
N ILE A 139 0.85 -19.49 -7.47
CA ILE A 139 1.58 -19.58 -8.74
C ILE A 139 0.62 -19.62 -9.93
N LYS A 140 -0.46 -20.42 -9.83
CA LYS A 140 -1.47 -20.51 -10.87
C LYS A 140 -2.21 -19.19 -11.10
N ALA A 141 -2.56 -18.46 -10.03
CA ALA A 141 -3.26 -17.19 -10.13
C ALA A 141 -2.42 -16.12 -10.85
N VAL A 142 -1.13 -16.01 -10.49
CA VAL A 142 -0.18 -15.11 -11.17
C VAL A 142 -0.04 -15.47 -12.65
N SER A 143 0.16 -16.76 -12.94
CA SER A 143 0.32 -17.24 -14.32
C SER A 143 -0.94 -16.98 -15.15
N LEU A 144 -2.13 -17.26 -14.58
CA LEU A 144 -3.40 -17.02 -15.26
C LEU A 144 -3.62 -15.54 -15.57
N ALA A 145 -3.38 -14.66 -14.59
CA ALA A 145 -3.44 -13.21 -14.79
C ALA A 145 -2.55 -12.77 -15.96
N HIS A 146 -1.31 -13.25 -16.00
CA HIS A 146 -0.39 -12.94 -17.08
C HIS A 146 -0.91 -13.44 -18.45
N THR A 147 -1.37 -14.69 -18.53
CA THR A 147 -1.90 -15.26 -19.80
C THR A 147 -3.14 -14.54 -20.33
N LEU A 148 -3.88 -13.84 -19.45
CA LEU A 148 -5.05 -13.05 -19.81
C LEU A 148 -4.71 -11.57 -20.08
N GLY A 149 -3.43 -11.23 -20.19
CA GLY A 149 -2.96 -9.93 -20.63
C GLY A 149 -2.82 -8.88 -19.53
N PHE A 150 -2.69 -9.29 -18.26
CA PHE A 150 -2.16 -8.39 -17.23
C PHE A 150 -0.64 -8.37 -17.30
N ASP A 151 -0.08 -7.25 -17.80
CA ASP A 151 1.37 -7.04 -17.83
C ASP A 151 1.91 -6.47 -16.53
N ASN A 152 1.08 -5.74 -15.76
CA ASN A 152 1.44 -5.15 -14.48
C ASN A 152 0.84 -5.99 -13.34
N ILE A 153 1.61 -6.97 -12.86
CA ILE A 153 1.25 -7.84 -11.75
C ILE A 153 2.22 -7.59 -10.59
N SER A 154 1.65 -7.30 -9.43
CA SER A 154 2.33 -7.28 -8.14
C SER A 154 1.98 -8.54 -7.35
N VAL A 155 2.95 -9.03 -6.57
CA VAL A 155 2.69 -9.98 -5.49
C VAL A 155 3.11 -9.35 -4.17
N ASP A 156 2.35 -9.63 -3.13
CA ASP A 156 2.68 -9.20 -1.77
C ASP A 156 3.31 -10.40 -1.05
N LEU A 157 4.45 -10.21 -0.41
CA LEU A 157 5.16 -11.20 0.40
C LEU A 157 5.41 -10.67 1.81
N MET A 158 5.51 -11.57 2.77
CA MET A 158 5.85 -11.26 4.15
C MET A 158 7.14 -11.95 4.56
N TYR A 159 7.98 -11.23 5.31
CA TYR A 159 9.18 -11.77 5.95
C TYR A 159 9.18 -11.42 7.45
N GLY A 160 10.15 -11.92 8.21
CA GLY A 160 10.15 -11.81 9.67
C GLY A 160 9.12 -12.69 10.38
N LEU A 161 8.64 -13.77 9.71
CA LEU A 161 7.63 -14.65 10.28
C LEU A 161 8.20 -15.51 11.43
N PRO A 162 7.58 -15.55 12.61
CA PRO A 162 8.12 -16.18 13.83
C PRO A 162 8.21 -17.72 13.78
N TYR A 163 7.70 -18.33 12.72
CA TYR A 163 7.67 -19.78 12.49
C TYR A 163 8.32 -20.16 11.15
N SER A 164 8.92 -19.20 10.46
CA SER A 164 9.63 -19.42 9.19
C SER A 164 11.14 -19.25 9.40
N SER A 165 11.91 -19.30 8.32
CA SER A 165 13.37 -19.18 8.36
C SER A 165 13.89 -18.31 7.23
N THR A 166 15.11 -17.79 7.39
CA THR A 166 15.82 -17.06 6.32
C THR A 166 15.89 -17.86 5.02
N ARG A 167 16.10 -19.19 5.10
CA ARG A 167 16.09 -20.08 3.93
C ARG A 167 14.73 -20.10 3.23
N ILE A 168 13.63 -20.20 3.97
CA ILE A 168 12.28 -20.18 3.38
C ILE A 168 12.01 -18.81 2.75
N TRP A 169 12.51 -17.72 3.34
CA TRP A 169 12.42 -16.39 2.76
C TRP A 169 13.17 -16.29 1.42
N GLU A 170 14.38 -16.82 1.33
CA GLU A 170 15.14 -16.92 0.08
C GLU A 170 14.37 -17.72 -0.99
N GLU A 171 13.82 -18.89 -0.62
CA GLU A 171 13.00 -19.73 -1.51
C GLU A 171 11.75 -18.97 -2.01
N ASN A 172 11.15 -18.15 -1.16
CA ASN A 172 10.03 -17.27 -1.52
C ASN A 172 10.40 -16.22 -2.58
N LEU A 173 11.53 -15.54 -2.40
CA LEU A 173 12.03 -14.54 -3.33
C LEU A 173 12.36 -15.16 -4.69
N ILE A 174 13.08 -16.29 -4.68
CA ILE A 174 13.41 -17.04 -5.91
C ILE A 174 12.13 -17.41 -6.66
N GLN A 175 11.13 -17.95 -5.96
CA GLN A 175 9.86 -18.31 -6.57
C GLN A 175 9.10 -17.09 -7.12
N ALA A 176 9.07 -15.97 -6.40
CA ALA A 176 8.40 -14.75 -6.84
C ALA A 176 9.01 -14.21 -8.13
N PHE A 177 10.34 -14.13 -8.21
CA PHE A 177 11.02 -13.59 -9.39
C PHE A 177 11.07 -14.56 -10.58
N ALA A 178 10.79 -15.86 -10.37
CA ALA A 178 10.55 -16.82 -11.44
C ALA A 178 9.17 -16.65 -12.11
N LEU A 179 8.25 -15.90 -11.50
CA LEU A 179 6.93 -15.60 -12.06
C LEU A 179 6.98 -14.32 -12.92
N PRO A 180 6.01 -14.13 -13.84
CA PRO A 180 5.95 -12.94 -14.70
C PRO A 180 5.46 -11.68 -13.95
N VAL A 181 5.99 -11.42 -12.77
CA VAL A 181 5.67 -10.23 -11.96
C VAL A 181 6.56 -9.06 -12.36
N LYS A 182 6.02 -7.84 -12.24
CA LYS A 182 6.76 -6.59 -12.51
C LYS A 182 6.92 -5.71 -11.27
N HIS A 183 6.23 -6.08 -10.19
CA HIS A 183 6.23 -5.39 -8.92
C HIS A 183 6.19 -6.42 -7.77
N LEU A 184 6.78 -6.06 -6.64
CA LEU A 184 6.80 -6.84 -5.40
C LEU A 184 6.58 -5.89 -4.23
N SER A 185 5.60 -6.22 -3.40
CA SER A 185 5.41 -5.61 -2.08
C SER A 185 5.96 -6.58 -1.04
N ALA A 186 6.96 -6.18 -0.26
CA ALA A 186 7.60 -7.01 0.75
C ALA A 186 7.47 -6.35 2.13
N TYR A 187 6.68 -6.97 3.00
CA TYR A 187 6.36 -6.43 4.32
C TYR A 187 7.10 -7.20 5.41
N HIS A 188 7.83 -6.49 6.27
CA HIS A 188 8.29 -7.06 7.53
C HIS A 188 7.08 -7.26 8.44
N LEU A 189 6.97 -8.41 9.08
CA LEU A 189 5.86 -8.69 9.98
C LEU A 189 5.90 -7.77 11.21
N VAL A 190 4.88 -6.91 11.30
CA VAL A 190 4.61 -6.09 12.48
C VAL A 190 3.54 -6.75 13.34
N TYR A 191 3.69 -6.67 14.66
CA TYR A 191 2.75 -7.21 15.63
C TYR A 191 1.74 -6.14 16.06
N GLU A 192 0.67 -6.01 15.28
CA GLU A 192 -0.32 -4.95 15.46
C GLU A 192 -1.33 -5.24 16.57
N GLU A 193 -1.73 -4.19 17.28
CA GLU A 193 -2.78 -4.27 18.29
C GLU A 193 -4.11 -4.74 17.69
N GLY A 194 -4.88 -5.53 18.47
CA GLY A 194 -6.17 -6.04 18.02
C GLY A 194 -6.11 -7.20 17.00
N THR A 195 -4.93 -7.74 16.71
CA THR A 195 -4.75 -8.92 15.84
C THR A 195 -4.73 -10.24 16.64
N PRO A 196 -5.13 -11.38 16.04
CA PRO A 196 -4.91 -12.69 16.65
C PRO A 196 -3.44 -12.97 16.98
N LEU A 197 -2.50 -12.43 16.19
CA LEU A 197 -1.08 -12.66 16.35
C LEU A 197 -0.50 -12.00 17.62
N ILE A 198 -0.87 -10.74 17.95
CA ILE A 198 -0.40 -10.10 19.19
C ILE A 198 -0.88 -10.86 20.44
N LEU A 199 -2.08 -11.45 20.39
CA LEU A 199 -2.59 -12.30 21.47
C LEU A 199 -1.79 -13.60 21.62
N LYS A 200 -1.27 -14.16 20.52
CA LYS A 200 -0.37 -15.32 20.55
C LYS A 200 0.99 -14.94 21.13
N LEU A 201 1.52 -13.76 20.77
CA LEU A 201 2.76 -13.22 21.31
C LEU A 201 2.68 -13.05 22.83
N ALA A 202 1.62 -12.40 23.31
CA ALA A 202 1.39 -12.18 24.75
C ALA A 202 1.26 -13.50 25.55
N LYS A 203 0.86 -14.59 24.89
CA LYS A 203 0.76 -15.94 25.48
C LYS A 203 2.04 -16.77 25.32
N GLY A 204 3.09 -16.23 24.70
CA GLY A 204 4.34 -16.97 24.41
C GLY A 204 4.17 -18.08 23.37
N LEU A 205 3.10 -18.07 22.57
CA LEU A 205 2.83 -19.08 21.54
C LEU A 205 3.61 -18.81 20.25
N VAL A 206 4.13 -17.60 20.09
CA VAL A 206 5.05 -17.20 19.03
C VAL A 206 6.16 -16.34 19.65
N VAL A 207 7.36 -16.44 19.09
CA VAL A 207 8.52 -15.64 19.47
C VAL A 207 8.95 -14.88 18.22
N PRO A 208 9.09 -13.54 18.27
CA PRO A 208 9.55 -12.76 17.12
C PRO A 208 10.92 -13.23 16.65
N VAL A 209 11.19 -13.06 15.36
CA VAL A 209 12.53 -13.22 14.82
C VAL A 209 13.48 -12.22 15.48
N SER A 210 14.77 -12.54 15.56
CA SER A 210 15.77 -11.60 16.06
C SER A 210 15.94 -10.42 15.11
N GLU A 211 16.49 -9.30 15.62
CA GLU A 211 16.87 -8.15 14.80
C GLU A 211 17.89 -8.55 13.73
N ASP A 212 18.92 -9.33 14.10
CA ASP A 212 19.93 -9.84 13.17
C ASP A 212 19.30 -10.66 12.03
N GLN A 213 18.33 -11.52 12.34
CA GLN A 213 17.61 -12.28 11.32
C GLN A 213 16.75 -11.39 10.42
N SER A 214 16.14 -10.34 10.98
CA SER A 214 15.36 -9.36 10.20
C SER A 214 16.25 -8.60 9.22
N VAL A 215 17.45 -8.20 9.67
CA VAL A 215 18.45 -7.53 8.84
C VAL A 215 18.96 -8.45 7.74
N GLU A 216 19.27 -9.71 8.07
CA GLU A 216 19.69 -10.73 7.10
C GLU A 216 18.63 -10.94 6.01
N GLN A 217 17.36 -11.10 6.40
CA GLN A 217 16.26 -11.28 5.44
C GLN A 217 16.05 -10.04 4.56
N PHE A 218 16.20 -8.84 5.11
CA PHE A 218 16.12 -7.61 4.35
C PHE A 218 17.28 -7.46 3.36
N GLN A 219 18.51 -7.84 3.74
CA GLN A 219 19.65 -7.86 2.81
C GLN A 219 19.41 -8.83 1.65
N LEU A 220 18.90 -10.03 1.92
CA LEU A 220 18.54 -10.99 0.88
C LEU A 220 17.47 -10.45 -0.08
N LEU A 221 16.45 -9.74 0.44
CA LEU A 221 15.46 -9.06 -0.39
C LEU A 221 16.14 -8.12 -1.38
N GLN A 222 17.07 -7.31 -0.93
CA GLN A 222 17.76 -6.32 -1.77
C GLN A 222 18.68 -6.97 -2.81
N GLU A 223 19.47 -7.97 -2.39
CA GLU A 223 20.40 -8.67 -3.27
C GLU A 223 19.65 -9.42 -4.39
N ILE A 224 18.68 -10.25 -4.02
CA ILE A 224 17.96 -11.10 -4.98
C ILE A 224 17.08 -10.24 -5.89
N SER A 225 16.41 -9.22 -5.37
CA SER A 225 15.60 -8.32 -6.20
C SER A 225 16.44 -7.55 -7.20
N SER A 226 17.61 -7.03 -6.78
CA SER A 226 18.53 -6.33 -7.65
C SER A 226 19.06 -7.22 -8.77
N MET A 227 19.47 -8.46 -8.45
CA MET A 227 19.90 -9.46 -9.45
C MET A 227 18.80 -9.79 -10.48
N ASN A 228 17.53 -9.65 -10.10
CA ASN A 228 16.38 -9.87 -10.98
C ASN A 228 15.90 -8.59 -11.70
N GLY A 229 16.60 -7.47 -11.53
CA GLY A 229 16.32 -6.20 -12.20
C GLY A 229 15.16 -5.41 -11.59
N PHE A 230 14.90 -5.60 -10.30
CA PHE A 230 13.96 -4.78 -9.53
C PHE A 230 14.70 -3.67 -8.80
N ILE A 231 14.06 -2.52 -8.71
CA ILE A 231 14.54 -1.34 -7.99
C ILE A 231 13.73 -1.23 -6.71
N HIS A 232 14.42 -1.18 -5.57
CA HIS A 232 13.84 -0.93 -4.25
C HIS A 232 13.58 0.58 -4.10
N TYR A 233 12.41 1.02 -4.58
CA TYR A 233 12.13 2.45 -4.76
C TYR A 233 11.56 3.11 -3.50
N GLU A 234 11.06 2.33 -2.55
CA GLU A 234 10.61 2.75 -1.22
C GLU A 234 10.61 1.57 -0.24
N VAL A 235 10.51 1.85 1.06
CA VAL A 235 10.66 0.89 2.18
C VAL A 235 10.13 -0.52 1.91
N SER A 236 8.88 -0.63 1.46
CA SER A 236 8.16 -1.91 1.31
C SER A 236 7.95 -2.33 -0.14
N ASN A 237 8.25 -1.47 -1.12
CA ASN A 237 7.94 -1.77 -2.53
C ASN A 237 9.15 -1.75 -3.46
N LEU A 238 9.15 -2.75 -4.34
CA LEU A 238 10.14 -2.96 -5.38
C LEU A 238 9.42 -3.09 -6.72
N GLY A 239 9.99 -2.54 -7.77
CA GLY A 239 9.42 -2.66 -9.11
C GLY A 239 10.48 -2.63 -10.19
N ARG A 240 10.13 -3.15 -11.37
CA ARG A 240 10.92 -2.88 -12.58
C ARG A 240 10.73 -1.43 -13.00
N ASP A 241 11.70 -0.91 -13.74
CA ASP A 241 11.56 0.43 -14.33
C ASP A 241 10.27 0.54 -15.16
N GLY A 242 9.54 1.63 -14.97
CA GLY A 242 8.19 1.83 -15.52
C GLY A 242 7.04 1.09 -14.82
N PHE A 243 7.30 0.28 -13.80
CA PHE A 243 6.27 -0.53 -13.10
C PHE A 243 6.15 -0.23 -11.60
N PHE A 244 6.69 0.89 -11.13
CA PHE A 244 6.42 1.37 -9.77
C PHE A 244 4.92 1.64 -9.59
N SER A 245 4.37 1.33 -8.42
CA SER A 245 2.96 1.61 -8.13
C SER A 245 2.71 3.12 -8.18
N ARG A 246 1.96 3.61 -9.17
CA ARG A 246 1.64 5.04 -9.29
C ARG A 246 0.79 5.48 -8.11
N HIS A 247 -0.17 4.67 -7.68
CA HIS A 247 -1.02 5.00 -6.54
C HIS A 247 -0.21 5.08 -5.22
N ASN A 248 0.64 4.09 -4.93
CA ASN A 248 1.44 4.14 -3.69
C ASN A 248 2.46 5.29 -3.74
N THR A 249 3.07 5.53 -4.91
CA THR A 249 3.98 6.66 -5.15
C THR A 249 3.30 8.01 -4.92
N SER A 250 2.01 8.14 -5.23
CA SER A 250 1.23 9.34 -4.97
C SER A 250 1.20 9.71 -3.48
N TYR A 251 1.08 8.72 -2.58
CA TYR A 251 1.18 8.99 -1.13
C TYR A 251 2.55 9.54 -0.75
N TRP A 252 3.62 8.91 -1.26
CA TRP A 252 5.00 9.34 -1.00
C TRP A 252 5.32 10.74 -1.56
N LYS A 253 4.59 11.18 -2.58
CA LYS A 253 4.74 12.49 -3.22
C LYS A 253 3.68 13.52 -2.79
N GLN A 254 2.90 13.21 -1.74
CA GLN A 254 1.83 14.08 -1.23
C GLN A 254 0.82 14.52 -2.30
N VAL A 255 0.54 13.63 -3.25
CA VAL A 255 -0.49 13.87 -4.26
C VAL A 255 -1.86 13.72 -3.60
N PRO A 256 -2.80 14.65 -3.80
CA PRO A 256 -4.15 14.55 -3.27
C PRO A 256 -4.88 13.25 -3.68
N TYR A 257 -5.68 12.71 -2.78
CA TYR A 257 -6.49 11.53 -3.05
C TYR A 257 -7.80 11.52 -2.25
N LEU A 258 -8.82 10.92 -2.85
CA LEU A 258 -10.14 10.72 -2.24
C LEU A 258 -10.30 9.25 -1.88
N GLY A 259 -10.39 8.96 -0.58
CA GLY A 259 -10.74 7.63 -0.08
C GLY A 259 -12.24 7.47 0.08
N LEU A 260 -12.80 6.37 -0.42
CA LEU A 260 -14.23 6.04 -0.35
C LEU A 260 -14.41 4.70 0.36
N GLY A 261 -15.54 4.53 1.06
CA GLY A 261 -15.80 3.33 1.86
C GLY A 261 -15.39 3.48 3.33
N PRO A 262 -15.78 2.54 4.19
CA PRO A 262 -15.48 2.62 5.62
C PRO A 262 -13.97 2.61 5.87
N SER A 263 -13.51 3.30 6.92
CA SER A 263 -12.09 3.44 7.27
C SER A 263 -11.20 4.11 6.20
N ALA A 264 -11.74 4.56 5.07
CA ALA A 264 -10.95 5.19 4.02
C ALA A 264 -10.44 6.57 4.47
N HIS A 265 -9.16 6.83 4.21
CA HIS A 265 -8.55 8.13 4.43
C HIS A 265 -8.50 8.93 3.12
N SER A 266 -8.51 10.24 3.22
CA SER A 266 -8.39 11.16 2.09
C SER A 266 -7.45 12.31 2.44
N TYR A 267 -6.88 12.92 1.42
CA TYR A 267 -6.00 14.08 1.56
C TYR A 267 -6.20 15.03 0.38
N ASN A 268 -6.45 16.31 0.65
CA ASN A 268 -6.68 17.32 -0.41
C ASN A 268 -5.54 18.34 -0.54
N GLY A 269 -4.42 18.15 0.17
CA GLY A 269 -3.31 19.13 0.24
C GLY A 269 -3.41 20.09 1.44
N ILE A 270 -4.57 20.17 2.09
CA ILE A 270 -4.86 21.08 3.21
C ILE A 270 -5.23 20.30 4.46
N SER A 271 -6.17 19.37 4.33
CA SER A 271 -6.69 18.53 5.41
C SER A 271 -6.60 17.06 5.06
N ARG A 272 -6.67 16.23 6.09
CA ARG A 272 -6.94 14.80 5.99
C ARG A 272 -8.32 14.52 6.52
N ASP A 273 -9.02 13.64 5.82
CA ASP A 273 -10.35 13.20 6.22
C ASP A 273 -10.33 11.68 6.41
N SER A 274 -10.92 11.17 7.48
CA SER A 274 -11.07 9.72 7.71
C SER A 274 -12.53 9.33 7.86
N ASN A 275 -12.95 8.34 7.08
CA ASN A 275 -14.27 7.76 7.21
C ASN A 275 -14.40 6.90 8.48
N PRO A 276 -15.60 6.79 9.11
CA PRO A 276 -15.87 5.89 10.21
C PRO A 276 -15.33 4.49 9.90
N LYS A 277 -14.62 3.92 10.87
CA LYS A 277 -14.13 2.55 10.75
C LYS A 277 -15.31 1.59 10.55
N SER A 278 -16.40 1.73 11.30
CA SER A 278 -17.54 0.82 11.23
C SER A 278 -18.31 0.93 9.91
N ILE A 279 -18.41 -0.19 9.17
CA ILE A 279 -19.26 -0.30 7.97
C ILE A 279 -20.72 0.06 8.26
N ILE A 280 -21.24 -0.25 9.45
CA ILE A 280 -22.63 0.04 9.83
C ILE A 280 -22.84 1.55 9.96
N GLU A 281 -21.89 2.25 10.61
CA GLU A 281 -21.95 3.70 10.80
C GLU A 281 -21.77 4.43 9.47
N TRP A 282 -20.77 4.02 8.67
CA TRP A 282 -20.57 4.55 7.32
C TRP A 282 -21.82 4.39 6.46
N GLN A 283 -22.43 3.19 6.43
CA GLN A 283 -23.67 2.95 5.68
C GLN A 283 -24.83 3.84 6.15
N LYS A 284 -24.96 4.05 7.46
CA LYS A 284 -26.01 4.90 8.04
C LYS A 284 -25.82 6.36 7.61
N SER A 285 -24.60 6.88 7.71
CA SER A 285 -24.28 8.25 7.34
C SER A 285 -24.53 8.53 5.85
N ILE A 286 -24.07 7.64 4.96
CA ILE A 286 -24.30 7.77 3.51
C ILE A 286 -25.80 7.73 3.16
N LYS A 287 -26.58 6.87 3.80
CA LYS A 287 -28.05 6.82 3.59
C LYS A 287 -28.76 8.09 4.04
N ASN A 288 -28.22 8.78 5.03
CA ASN A 288 -28.73 10.04 5.54
C ASN A 288 -28.20 11.27 4.77
N GLY A 289 -27.39 11.07 3.71
CA GLY A 289 -26.82 12.17 2.92
C GLY A 289 -25.72 12.96 3.64
N ALA A 290 -25.09 12.39 4.66
CA ALA A 290 -24.01 13.03 5.40
C ALA A 290 -22.63 12.60 4.87
N ILE A 291 -21.67 13.53 4.89
CA ILE A 291 -20.25 13.23 4.66
C ILE A 291 -19.72 12.58 5.94
N PRO A 292 -19.34 11.29 5.90
CA PRO A 292 -19.01 10.57 7.11
C PRO A 292 -17.52 10.75 7.39
N THR A 293 -17.03 11.93 7.79
CA THR A 293 -15.60 12.13 7.98
C THR A 293 -15.26 12.85 9.29
N GLU A 294 -14.19 12.41 9.93
CA GLU A 294 -13.43 13.24 10.85
C GLU A 294 -12.37 13.99 10.05
N GLN A 295 -12.21 15.30 10.29
CA GLN A 295 -11.29 16.15 9.55
C GLN A 295 -10.17 16.67 10.44
N GLU A 296 -8.94 16.55 9.95
CA GLU A 296 -7.71 17.09 10.53
C GLU A 296 -7.14 18.15 9.57
N VAL A 297 -7.05 19.40 9.99
CA VAL A 297 -6.40 20.47 9.20
C VAL A 297 -4.92 20.50 9.55
N LEU A 298 -4.06 20.32 8.54
CA LEU A 298 -2.62 20.19 8.76
C LEU A 298 -1.96 21.55 8.98
N THR A 299 -1.18 21.67 10.05
CA THR A 299 -0.31 22.82 10.28
C THR A 299 0.88 22.81 9.31
N PRO A 300 1.60 23.94 9.14
CA PRO A 300 2.85 23.95 8.39
C PRO A 300 3.89 22.94 8.90
N GLN A 301 3.92 22.70 10.22
CA GLN A 301 4.82 21.73 10.84
C GLN A 301 4.42 20.30 10.47
N ASP A 302 3.13 19.96 10.49
CA ASP A 302 2.65 18.64 10.08
C ASP A 302 3.04 18.34 8.64
N LYS A 303 2.87 19.32 7.73
CA LYS A 303 3.24 19.15 6.31
C LYS A 303 4.74 18.98 6.10
N LEU A 304 5.58 19.66 6.89
CA LEU A 304 7.03 19.46 6.88
C LEU A 304 7.38 18.05 7.38
N ASN A 305 6.80 17.63 8.51
CA ASN A 305 7.03 16.32 9.08
C ASN A 305 6.61 15.22 8.09
N ASP A 306 5.44 15.35 7.46
CA ASP A 306 4.98 14.48 6.39
C ASP A 306 5.97 14.41 5.23
N TYR A 307 6.48 15.55 4.78
CA TYR A 307 7.47 15.62 3.71
C TYR A 307 8.74 14.86 4.05
N LEU A 308 9.28 15.07 5.25
CA LEU A 308 10.50 14.39 5.69
C LEU A 308 10.28 12.87 5.82
N VAL A 309 9.17 12.47 6.47
CA VAL A 309 8.82 11.06 6.66
C VAL A 309 8.61 10.33 5.34
N THR A 310 7.88 10.94 4.41
CA THR A 310 7.55 10.30 3.14
C THR A 310 8.72 10.30 2.17
N SER A 311 9.45 11.41 2.03
CA SER A 311 10.52 11.52 1.05
C SER A 311 11.77 10.69 1.40
N LEU A 312 12.19 10.68 2.67
CA LEU A 312 13.39 9.96 3.12
C LEU A 312 13.22 8.43 3.12
N ARG A 313 11.97 7.95 3.10
CA ARG A 313 11.60 6.52 2.94
C ARG A 313 11.63 6.03 1.48
N THR A 314 12.06 6.88 0.55
CA THR A 314 12.10 6.56 -0.88
C THR A 314 13.50 6.68 -1.46
N MET A 315 13.72 6.07 -2.62
CA MET A 315 14.96 6.23 -3.38
C MET A 315 15.18 7.66 -3.91
N TRP A 316 14.12 8.48 -3.94
CA TRP A 316 14.15 9.86 -4.44
C TRP A 316 14.68 10.84 -3.40
N GLY A 317 14.46 10.57 -2.10
CA GLY A 317 14.97 11.40 -1.02
C GLY A 317 14.29 12.76 -0.86
N ALA A 318 14.75 13.51 0.14
CA ALA A 318 14.29 14.86 0.46
C ALA A 318 15.12 15.91 -0.29
N ASN A 319 14.48 16.97 -0.78
CA ASN A 319 15.11 18.09 -1.47
C ASN A 319 15.11 19.32 -0.55
N VAL A 320 16.31 19.84 -0.23
CA VAL A 320 16.45 20.97 0.70
C VAL A 320 15.87 22.28 0.14
N ASP A 321 15.89 22.49 -1.18
CA ASP A 321 15.29 23.67 -1.79
C ASP A 321 13.76 23.64 -1.66
N THR A 322 13.15 22.45 -1.75
CA THR A 322 11.72 22.26 -1.46
C THR A 322 11.42 22.62 -0.01
N ILE A 323 12.30 22.27 0.92
CA ILE A 323 12.15 22.64 2.33
C ILE A 323 12.22 24.15 2.51
N ALA A 324 13.22 24.81 1.93
CA ALA A 324 13.38 26.25 2.01
C ALA A 324 12.17 27.00 1.42
N GLN A 325 11.70 26.58 0.24
CA GLN A 325 10.61 27.23 -0.49
C GLN A 325 9.25 27.06 0.21
N ASN A 326 8.95 25.87 0.73
CA ASN A 326 7.61 25.55 1.25
C ASN A 326 7.51 25.66 2.77
N PHE A 327 8.62 25.52 3.49
CA PHE A 327 8.65 25.46 4.96
C PHE A 327 9.64 26.45 5.58
N GLY A 328 10.42 27.19 4.78
CA GLY A 328 11.29 28.28 5.21
C GLY A 328 12.76 27.91 5.45
N ASP A 329 13.64 28.90 5.29
CA ASP A 329 15.11 28.74 5.38
C ASP A 329 15.61 28.22 6.73
N GLY A 330 14.87 28.49 7.81
CA GLY A 330 15.21 27.97 9.15
C GLY A 330 15.15 26.45 9.20
N ASN A 331 14.07 25.87 8.67
CA ASN A 331 13.88 24.42 8.59
C ASN A 331 14.89 23.78 7.65
N ALA A 332 15.22 24.43 6.53
CA ALA A 332 16.26 23.96 5.62
C ALA A 332 17.64 23.89 6.32
N LYS A 333 18.00 24.91 7.10
CA LYS A 333 19.26 24.92 7.88
C LYS A 333 19.29 23.81 8.93
N GLN A 334 18.18 23.60 9.65
CA GLN A 334 18.09 22.52 10.63
C GLN A 334 18.22 21.14 9.95
N PHE A 335 17.53 20.94 8.83
CA PHE A 335 17.63 19.72 8.03
C PHE A 335 19.08 19.42 7.62
N LEU A 336 19.79 20.42 7.07
CA LEU A 336 21.19 20.28 6.68
C LEU A 336 22.08 19.93 7.86
N HIS A 337 21.89 20.61 9.00
CA HIS A 337 22.65 20.34 10.22
C HIS A 337 22.49 18.89 10.69
N THR A 338 21.25 18.37 10.71
CA THR A 338 20.99 16.96 11.05
C THR A 338 21.59 16.02 10.00
N ALA A 339 21.47 16.34 8.71
CA ALA A 339 21.95 15.50 7.60
C ALA A 339 23.48 15.30 7.63
N GLU A 340 24.26 16.30 8.06
CA GLU A 340 25.73 16.21 8.12
C GLU A 340 26.25 14.97 8.88
N LYS A 341 25.60 14.61 9.99
CA LYS A 341 25.91 13.39 10.76
C LYS A 341 25.77 12.15 9.88
N TYR A 342 24.64 12.00 9.21
CA TYR A 342 24.31 10.81 8.42
C TYR A 342 25.07 10.73 7.09
N VAL A 343 25.42 11.86 6.49
CA VAL A 343 26.31 11.92 5.33
C VAL A 343 27.72 11.43 5.70
N ARG A 344 28.28 11.90 6.83
CA ARG A 344 29.59 11.42 7.31
C ARG A 344 29.61 9.93 7.61
N LEU A 345 28.50 9.38 8.08
CA LEU A 345 28.34 7.94 8.35
C LEU A 345 28.10 7.12 7.08
N GLY A 346 27.91 7.75 5.91
CA GLY A 346 27.60 7.07 4.66
C GLY A 346 26.19 6.44 4.63
N ILE A 347 25.30 6.89 5.51
CA ILE A 347 23.90 6.44 5.60
C ILE A 347 23.02 7.20 4.61
N ILE A 348 23.25 8.51 4.52
CA ILE A 348 22.61 9.40 3.56
C ILE A 348 23.63 9.76 2.48
N GLU A 349 23.20 9.70 1.22
CA GLU A 349 23.93 10.28 0.09
C GLU A 349 23.32 11.63 -0.27
N GLN A 350 24.17 12.62 -0.48
CA GLN A 350 23.79 13.91 -1.04
C GLN A 350 24.14 13.96 -2.53
N ARG A 351 23.18 14.38 -3.36
CA ARG A 351 23.37 14.72 -4.76
C ARG A 351 22.70 16.07 -5.01
N ASP A 352 23.51 17.10 -5.23
CA ASP A 352 23.05 18.49 -5.31
C ASP A 352 22.22 18.87 -4.07
N SER A 353 20.97 19.28 -4.27
CA SER A 353 20.01 19.63 -3.20
C SER A 353 19.24 18.44 -2.64
N VAL A 354 19.50 17.21 -3.12
CA VAL A 354 18.74 16.00 -2.75
C VAL A 354 19.54 15.12 -1.79
N PHE A 355 18.89 14.69 -0.72
CA PHE A 355 19.43 13.84 0.33
C PHE A 355 18.60 12.57 0.43
N ARG A 356 19.22 11.42 0.21
CA ARG A 356 18.54 10.12 0.22
C ARG A 356 19.18 9.15 1.19
N ILE A 357 18.36 8.48 2.00
CA ILE A 357 18.80 7.30 2.74
C ILE A 357 19.14 6.22 1.71
N LEU A 358 20.35 5.65 1.78
CA LEU A 358 20.70 4.56 0.87
C LEU A 358 19.79 3.36 1.14
N PRO A 359 19.31 2.63 0.10
CA PRO A 359 18.36 1.54 0.28
C PRO A 359 18.77 0.51 1.33
N LYS A 360 20.07 0.20 1.45
CA LYS A 360 20.62 -0.71 2.48
C LYS A 360 20.32 -0.31 3.94
N HIS A 361 19.87 0.92 4.16
CA HIS A 361 19.50 1.47 5.46
C HIS A 361 17.99 1.69 5.64
N PHE A 362 17.13 1.29 4.68
CA PHE A 362 15.68 1.47 4.81
C PHE A 362 15.09 0.73 6.01
N ILE A 363 15.61 -0.45 6.37
CA ILE A 363 15.14 -1.19 7.56
C ILE A 363 15.29 -0.38 8.87
N THR A 364 16.24 0.56 8.91
CA THR A 364 16.47 1.45 10.05
C THR A 364 16.03 2.90 9.78
N SER A 365 15.31 3.16 8.68
CA SER A 365 15.00 4.53 8.24
C SER A 365 14.18 5.31 9.26
N ASP A 366 13.25 4.67 9.97
CA ASP A 366 12.40 5.33 10.95
C ASP A 366 13.19 5.97 12.09
N GLY A 367 14.19 5.28 12.63
CA GLY A 367 15.08 5.81 13.66
C GLY A 367 16.06 6.87 13.14
N ILE A 368 16.32 6.90 11.82
CA ILE A 368 17.11 7.97 11.20
C ILE A 368 16.22 9.22 11.05
N ILE A 369 14.99 9.03 10.57
CA ILE A 369 14.04 10.09 10.26
C ILE A 369 13.57 10.80 11.53
N SER A 370 13.49 10.10 12.67
CA SER A 370 13.12 10.73 13.95
C SER A 370 14.05 11.88 14.37
N ASP A 371 15.32 11.87 13.96
CA ASP A 371 16.27 12.96 14.23
C ASP A 371 15.97 14.23 13.39
N PHE A 372 15.18 14.11 12.32
CA PHE A 372 14.81 15.23 11.44
C PHE A 372 13.47 15.88 11.79
N ILE A 373 12.61 15.15 12.50
CA ILE A 373 11.26 15.60 12.84
C ILE A 373 11.30 16.48 14.09
N ALA A 374 10.61 17.61 14.08
CA ALA A 374 10.34 18.39 15.28
C ALA A 374 8.99 17.96 15.88
N VAL A 375 8.96 17.85 17.22
CA VAL A 375 7.75 17.57 18.02
C VAL A 375 6.90 18.83 18.16
#